data_AF-V3ZJ48-F1
#
_entry.id   AF-V3ZJ48-F1
#
_cell.length_a   1.000
_cell.length_b   1.000
_cell.length_c   1.000
_cell.angle_alpha   90.00
_cell.angle_beta   90.00
_cell.angle_gamma   90.00
#
_symmetry.space_group_name_H-M   'P 1'
#
loop_
_entity.id
_entity.type
_entity.pdbx_description
1 polymer ?
#
loop_
_entity_poly.entity_id
_entity_poly.type
_entity_poly.pdbx_seq_one_letter_code
_entity_poly.pdbx_strand_id
1 'polypeptide(L)'
;MFECGVCDNSYLSCDILFTDDWIMIEFRGGDPYGGHCSREKRKAVIIIICNPNADDVKENNLKYTDCYYLFEISHKDACGVPIDIKKSLSVGSIVLIVMASVIALYLLLGFLYQRFVLHAKGMEQIPNYAFWQDFGNLQADGCNLVCRSMSKSRSLPYKGIGDEQLEEDLDRTDDHLLPM
;
A
#
# COMPACT_ATOMS: atom_id res chain seq x y z
N MET A 1 18.20 -7.80 22.04
CA MET A 1 17.80 -8.14 23.42
C MET A 1 17.09 -6.90 23.94
N PHE A 2 15.79 -6.81 23.76
CA PHE A 2 15.01 -5.64 24.15
C PHE A 2 14.40 -5.93 25.52
N GLU A 3 14.75 -5.11 26.50
CA GLU A 3 14.34 -5.23 27.90
C GLU A 3 12.83 -5.02 28.07
N CYS A 4 12.20 -5.88 28.87
CA CYS A 4 10.79 -5.79 29.23
C CYS A 4 10.48 -4.49 29.97
N GLY A 5 9.48 -3.76 29.45
CA GLY A 5 8.79 -2.71 30.19
C GLY A 5 8.02 -3.28 31.38
N VAL A 6 8.02 -2.50 32.46
CA VAL A 6 7.54 -2.80 33.81
C VAL A 6 6.09 -3.33 33.84
N CYS A 7 5.89 -4.50 34.45
CA CYS A 7 4.62 -4.90 35.04
C CYS A 7 4.63 -4.44 36.51
N ASP A 8 3.83 -3.44 36.83
CA ASP A 8 3.84 -2.77 38.14
C ASP A 8 3.08 -3.62 39.18
N ASN A 9 3.82 -4.50 39.88
CA ASN A 9 3.63 -4.94 41.27
C ASN A 9 4.55 -6.15 41.57
N SER A 10 4.97 -6.23 42.84
CA SER A 10 6.29 -6.67 43.30
C SER A 10 6.69 -8.16 43.19
N TYR A 11 5.98 -9.03 42.44
CA TYR A 11 6.28 -10.48 42.40
C TYR A 11 6.00 -11.19 41.07
N LEU A 12 5.67 -10.48 40.00
CA LEU A 12 5.34 -11.06 38.69
C LEU A 12 6.49 -10.81 37.69
N SER A 13 7.07 -11.88 37.14
CA SER A 13 8.02 -11.79 36.02
C SER A 13 7.23 -11.82 34.72
N CYS A 14 7.48 -10.89 33.81
CA CYS A 14 6.81 -10.79 32.52
C CYS A 14 7.84 -10.93 31.39
N ASP A 15 7.64 -11.89 30.50
CA ASP A 15 8.43 -12.07 29.29
C ASP A 15 7.55 -11.79 28.08
N ILE A 16 8.01 -10.93 27.17
CA ILE A 16 7.27 -10.58 25.94
C ILE A 16 8.06 -11.07 24.73
N LEU A 17 7.41 -11.85 23.87
CA LEU A 17 7.93 -12.27 22.58
C LEU A 17 7.11 -11.66 21.45
N PHE A 18 7.80 -11.00 20.52
CA PHE A 18 7.22 -10.40 19.32
C PHE A 18 7.56 -11.24 18.09
N THR A 19 6.55 -11.59 17.30
CA THR A 19 6.66 -12.23 15.98
C THR A 19 5.82 -11.43 14.98
N ASP A 20 6.03 -11.63 13.68
CA ASP A 20 5.34 -10.91 12.61
C ASP A 20 3.80 -11.10 12.61
N ASP A 21 3.33 -12.27 13.07
CA ASP A 21 1.91 -12.64 13.04
C ASP A 21 1.22 -12.66 14.42
N TRP A 22 2.01 -12.73 15.50
CA TRP A 22 1.49 -12.84 16.87
C TRP A 22 2.43 -12.27 17.92
N ILE A 23 1.83 -11.81 19.02
CA ILE A 23 2.52 -11.30 20.19
C ILE A 23 2.19 -12.24 21.34
N MET A 24 3.22 -12.70 22.06
CA MET A 24 3.05 -13.55 23.23
C MET A 24 3.56 -12.82 24.46
N ILE A 25 2.73 -12.81 25.49
CA ILE A 25 3.05 -12.26 26.80
C ILE A 25 2.95 -13.41 27.80
N GLU A 26 4.04 -13.68 28.50
CA GLU A 26 4.08 -14.70 29.54
C GLU A 26 4.25 -14.04 30.92
N PHE A 27 3.26 -14.24 31.78
CA PHE A 27 3.28 -13.88 33.18
C PHE A 27 3.67 -15.09 34.03
N ARG A 28 4.72 -14.94 34.83
CA ARG A 28 5.23 -15.94 35.78
C ARG A 28 5.20 -15.39 37.20
N GLY A 29 5.11 -16.29 38.18
CA GLY A 29 5.25 -15.93 39.59
C GLY A 29 3.94 -15.68 40.33
N GLY A 30 2.80 -16.14 39.79
CA GLY A 30 1.52 -16.08 40.48
C GLY A 30 1.42 -17.02 41.69
N ASP A 31 0.27 -17.00 42.36
CA ASP A 31 0.02 -17.83 43.53
C ASP A 31 0.14 -19.33 43.21
N PRO A 32 0.59 -20.17 44.16
CA PRO A 32 0.71 -21.60 43.98
C PRO A 32 -0.66 -22.28 43.82
N TYR A 33 -0.74 -23.31 42.98
CA TYR A 33 -1.96 -24.13 42.87
C TYR A 33 -2.30 -24.81 44.20
N GLY A 34 -3.58 -24.83 44.57
CA GLY A 34 -4.03 -25.36 45.87
C GLY A 34 -4.07 -26.89 45.95
N GLY A 35 -4.65 -27.54 44.91
CA GLY A 35 -4.90 -28.99 44.91
C GLY A 35 -4.47 -29.74 43.65
N HIS A 36 -3.93 -29.05 42.65
CA HIS A 36 -3.48 -29.60 41.37
C HIS A 36 -2.07 -29.08 41.04
N CYS A 37 -1.43 -29.63 40.01
CA CYS A 37 -0.19 -29.05 39.48
C CYS A 37 0.97 -28.94 40.49
N SER A 38 1.10 -29.91 41.39
CA SER A 38 2.22 -30.01 42.36
C SER A 38 2.49 -28.75 43.18
N ARG A 39 1.48 -27.90 43.40
CA ARG A 39 1.61 -26.58 44.07
C ARG A 39 2.62 -25.64 43.39
N GLU A 40 2.84 -25.82 42.09
CA GLU A 40 3.66 -24.91 41.29
C GLU A 40 3.00 -23.52 41.26
N LYS A 41 3.81 -22.47 41.10
CA LYS A 41 3.33 -21.10 40.90
C LYS A 41 2.57 -21.00 39.57
N ARG A 42 1.42 -20.34 39.57
CA ARG A 42 0.62 -20.11 38.36
C ARG A 42 1.40 -19.30 37.32
N LYS A 43 1.21 -19.68 36.05
CA LYS A 43 1.71 -18.98 34.87
C LYS A 43 0.53 -18.67 33.94
N ALA A 44 0.53 -17.49 33.32
CA ALA A 44 -0.48 -17.09 32.35
C ALA A 44 0.20 -16.65 31.06
N VAL A 45 -0.23 -17.20 29.93
CA VAL A 45 0.27 -16.91 28.59
C VAL A 45 -0.86 -16.28 27.80
N ILE A 46 -0.64 -15.06 27.31
CA ILE A 46 -1.58 -14.34 26.45
C ILE A 46 -0.98 -14.29 25.05
N ILE A 47 -1.69 -14.83 24.07
CA ILE A 47 -1.32 -14.77 22.65
C ILE A 47 -2.29 -13.83 21.95
N ILE A 48 -1.76 -12.78 21.33
CA ILE A 48 -2.51 -11.83 20.52
C ILE A 48 -2.19 -12.14 19.06
N ILE A 49 -3.20 -12.55 18.28
CA ILE A 49 -3.07 -12.97 16.88
C ILE A 49 -3.66 -11.87 15.98
N CYS A 50 -2.94 -11.54 14.91
CA CYS A 50 -3.50 -10.73 13.84
C CYS A 50 -4.62 -11.51 13.12
N ASN A 51 -5.86 -11.02 13.21
CA ASN A 51 -6.94 -11.51 12.38
C ASN A 51 -7.76 -10.33 11.83
N PRO A 52 -7.69 -10.02 10.52
CA PRO A 52 -8.46 -8.95 9.92
C PRO A 52 -9.98 -9.23 9.90
N ASN A 53 -10.38 -10.48 10.10
CA ASN A 53 -11.75 -10.96 9.93
C ASN A 53 -12.42 -11.43 11.22
N ALA A 54 -11.74 -11.40 12.38
CA ALA A 54 -12.31 -11.88 13.64
C ALA A 54 -12.07 -10.87 14.78
N ASP A 55 -13.17 -10.38 15.35
CA ASP A 55 -13.20 -9.63 16.61
C ASP A 55 -13.59 -10.58 17.76
N ASP A 56 -12.95 -11.76 17.83
CA ASP A 56 -13.36 -12.84 18.73
C ASP A 56 -12.23 -13.20 19.71
N VAL A 57 -12.50 -13.05 21.01
CA VAL A 57 -11.62 -13.52 22.08
C VAL A 57 -11.95 -14.99 22.32
N LYS A 58 -11.00 -15.89 22.07
CA LYS A 58 -11.17 -17.32 22.30
C LYS A 58 -10.37 -17.74 23.53
N GLU A 59 -11.08 -18.00 24.62
CA GLU A 59 -10.48 -18.61 25.80
C GLU A 59 -10.30 -20.11 25.54
N ASN A 60 -9.07 -20.53 25.25
CA ASN A 60 -8.77 -21.94 25.00
C ASN A 60 -8.11 -22.55 26.26
N ASN A 61 -8.94 -23.09 27.16
CA ASN A 61 -8.52 -23.73 28.42
C ASN A 61 -7.84 -25.10 28.25
N LEU A 62 -7.33 -25.42 27.07
CA LEU A 62 -6.88 -26.77 26.73
C LEU A 62 -5.36 -26.82 26.59
N LYS A 63 -4.68 -27.27 27.66
CA LYS A 63 -3.58 -28.24 27.55
C LYS A 63 -3.29 -28.93 28.88
N TYR A 64 -3.32 -30.26 28.83
CA TYR A 64 -3.33 -31.19 29.95
C TYR A 64 -1.93 -31.56 30.49
N THR A 65 -0.86 -30.92 30.00
CA THR A 65 0.53 -31.36 30.25
C THR A 65 1.40 -30.35 30.98
N ASP A 66 1.12 -29.05 30.89
CA ASP A 66 1.80 -28.02 31.67
C ASP A 66 0.74 -27.09 32.28
N CYS A 67 0.85 -26.80 33.58
CA CYS A 67 -0.14 -25.99 34.29
C CYS A 67 0.08 -24.50 34.05
N TYR A 68 -0.50 -24.01 32.95
CA TYR A 68 -0.54 -22.60 32.60
C TYR A 68 -1.92 -22.22 32.06
N TYR A 69 -2.30 -20.96 32.23
CA TYR A 69 -3.50 -20.41 31.60
C TYR A 69 -3.13 -19.88 30.22
N LEU A 70 -3.87 -20.27 29.18
CA LEU A 70 -3.65 -19.79 27.81
C LEU A 70 -4.85 -18.97 27.35
N PHE A 71 -4.59 -17.71 26.99
CA PHE A 71 -5.60 -16.81 26.44
C PHE A 71 -5.25 -16.49 24.98
N GLU A 72 -6.17 -16.74 24.05
CA GLU A 72 -5.99 -16.42 22.64
C GLU A 72 -6.92 -15.26 22.27
N ILE A 73 -6.33 -14.14 21.89
CA ILE A 73 -7.05 -12.91 21.55
C ILE A 73 -6.78 -12.63 20.08
N SER A 74 -7.83 -12.60 19.25
CA SER A 74 -7.73 -12.11 17.88
C SER A 74 -8.11 -10.63 17.85
N HIS A 75 -7.22 -9.78 17.31
CA HIS A 75 -7.49 -8.36 17.18
C HIS A 75 -6.96 -7.78 15.87
N LYS A 76 -7.74 -6.89 15.25
CA LYS A 76 -7.37 -6.25 13.97
C LYS A 76 -6.14 -5.35 14.10
N ASP A 77 -6.00 -4.64 15.23
CA ASP A 77 -4.86 -3.75 15.44
C ASP A 77 -3.56 -4.51 15.75
N ALA A 78 -3.64 -5.80 16.07
CA ALA A 78 -2.45 -6.65 16.18
C ALA A 78 -1.78 -6.88 14.82
N CYS A 79 -2.51 -6.71 13.71
CA CYS A 79 -1.98 -6.76 12.34
C CYS A 79 -1.08 -5.57 11.98
N GLY A 80 -0.93 -4.61 12.90
CA GLY A 80 -0.20 -3.37 12.68
C GLY A 80 0.96 -3.15 13.64
N VAL A 81 1.34 -4.12 14.50
CA VAL A 81 2.53 -3.96 15.34
C VAL A 81 3.76 -4.05 14.44
N PRO A 82 4.37 -2.91 14.09
CA PRO A 82 5.48 -2.89 13.18
C PRO A 82 6.72 -3.15 14.02
N ILE A 83 7.18 -4.39 14.04
CA ILE A 83 8.63 -4.56 14.05
C ILE A 83 9.11 -3.79 12.81
N ASP A 84 10.20 -3.02 12.93
CA ASP A 84 10.89 -2.31 11.83
C ASP A 84 11.35 -3.30 10.74
N ILE A 85 10.41 -3.98 10.10
CA ILE A 85 10.60 -4.71 8.87
C ILE A 85 10.65 -3.60 7.85
N LYS A 86 11.89 -3.21 7.55
CA LYS A 86 12.27 -2.41 6.39
C LYS A 86 11.21 -2.61 5.33
N LYS A 87 10.38 -1.60 5.04
CA LYS A 87 9.43 -1.65 3.94
C LYS A 87 10.22 -2.07 2.70
N SER A 88 10.20 -3.36 2.37
CA SER A 88 10.91 -3.86 1.21
C SER A 88 10.15 -3.29 0.03
N LEU A 89 10.79 -2.37 -0.69
CA LEU A 89 10.22 -1.80 -1.89
C LEU A 89 9.71 -2.96 -2.75
N SER A 90 8.47 -2.85 -3.22
CA SER A 90 7.88 -3.85 -4.12
C SER A 90 8.87 -4.12 -5.25
N VAL A 91 9.02 -5.40 -5.63
CA VAL A 91 9.95 -5.83 -6.70
C VAL A 91 9.75 -4.97 -7.95
N GLY A 92 8.51 -4.58 -8.26
CA GLY A 92 8.21 -3.67 -9.37
C GLY A 92 8.86 -2.28 -9.25
N SER A 93 8.89 -1.69 -8.05
CA SER A 93 9.53 -0.40 -7.82
C SER A 93 11.05 -0.47 -8.01
N ILE A 94 11.67 -1.56 -7.55
CA ILE A 94 13.11 -1.77 -7.72
C ILE A 94 13.47 -1.86 -9.21
N VAL A 95 12.71 -2.63 -9.99
CA VAL A 95 12.92 -2.76 -11.44
C VAL A 95 12.76 -1.41 -12.15
N LEU A 96 11.75 -0.61 -11.80
CA LEU A 96 11.54 0.72 -12.38
C LEU A 96 12.70 1.67 -12.09
N ILE A 97 13.21 1.68 -10.86
CA ILE A 97 14.35 2.54 -10.48
C ILE A 97 15.61 2.16 -11.27
N VAL A 98 15.89 0.86 -11.38
CA VAL A 98 17.05 0.37 -12.14
C VAL A 98 16.92 0.73 -13.61
N MET A 99 15.76 0.46 -14.23
CA MET A 99 15.49 0.81 -15.63
C MET A 99 15.66 2.32 -15.87
N ALA A 100 15.07 3.16 -15.02
CA ALA A 100 15.17 4.61 -15.12
C ALA A 100 16.63 5.10 -15.04
N SER A 101 17.44 4.51 -14.16
CA SER A 101 18.86 4.85 -14.02
C SER A 101 19.68 4.53 -15.27
N VAL A 102 19.42 3.37 -15.90
CA VAL A 102 20.09 2.96 -17.15
C VAL A 102 19.69 3.90 -18.30
N ILE A 103 18.40 4.25 -18.40
CA ILE A 103 17.89 5.20 -19.39
C ILE A 103 18.55 6.57 -19.21
N ALA A 104 18.66 7.07 -17.97
CA ALA A 104 19.31 8.35 -17.69
C ALA A 104 20.79 8.35 -18.13
N LEU A 105 21.53 7.28 -17.83
CA LEU A 105 22.92 7.13 -18.28
C LEU A 105 23.02 7.07 -19.81
N TYR A 106 22.12 6.35 -20.47
CA TYR A 106 22.05 6.29 -21.93
C TYR A 106 21.82 7.67 -22.55
N LEU A 107 20.85 8.43 -22.03
CA LEU A 107 20.56 9.78 -22.50
C LEU A 107 21.72 10.74 -22.25
N LEU A 108 22.35 10.70 -21.08
CA LEU A 108 23.50 11.56 -20.76
C LEU A 108 24.70 11.26 -21.64
N LEU A 109 25.10 9.98 -21.76
CA LEU A 109 26.24 9.57 -22.58
C LEU A 109 25.98 9.83 -24.07
N GLY A 110 24.79 9.53 -24.55
CA GLY A 110 24.41 9.76 -25.94
C GLY A 110 24.31 11.26 -26.27
N PHE A 111 23.78 12.07 -25.35
CA PHE A 111 23.77 13.53 -25.49
C PHE A 111 25.19 14.10 -25.54
N LEU A 112 26.06 13.70 -24.60
CA LEU A 112 27.46 14.12 -24.59
C LEU A 112 28.18 13.70 -25.89
N TYR A 113 27.94 12.49 -26.36
CA TYR A 113 28.53 12.00 -27.61
C TYR A 113 28.08 12.83 -28.82
N GLN A 114 26.77 13.06 -28.98
CA GLN A 114 26.24 13.83 -30.10
C GLN A 114 26.63 15.32 -30.02
N ARG A 115 26.79 15.85 -28.81
CA ARG A 115 27.21 17.24 -28.57
C ARG A 115 28.69 17.47 -28.85
N PHE A 116 29.57 16.61 -28.34
CA PHE A 116 31.02 16.82 -28.40
C PHE A 116 31.67 16.22 -29.65
N VAL A 117 31.15 15.09 -30.15
CA VAL A 117 31.74 14.40 -31.31
C VAL A 117 31.07 14.89 -32.60
N LEU A 118 29.74 14.90 -32.65
CA LEU A 118 28.98 15.17 -33.87
C LEU A 118 28.60 16.66 -34.05
N HIS A 119 28.82 17.51 -33.05
CA HIS A 119 28.48 18.95 -33.07
C HIS A 119 27.03 19.24 -33.50
N ALA A 120 26.11 18.29 -33.34
CA ALA A 120 24.71 18.46 -33.72
C ALA A 120 24.03 19.52 -32.84
N LYS A 121 23.13 20.32 -33.41
CA LYS A 121 22.35 21.36 -32.70
C LYS A 121 20.86 21.13 -32.92
N GLY A 122 20.07 21.17 -31.85
CA GLY A 122 18.62 20.99 -31.90
C GLY A 122 18.15 19.65 -31.33
N MET A 123 16.95 19.21 -31.72
CA MET A 123 16.29 17.98 -31.23
C MET A 123 17.01 16.68 -31.67
N GLU A 124 17.95 16.77 -32.60
CA GLU A 124 18.81 15.65 -33.02
C GLU A 124 19.94 15.32 -32.02
N GLN A 125 20.04 16.06 -30.91
CA GLN A 125 20.98 15.79 -29.81
C GLN A 125 20.51 14.68 -28.86
N ILE A 126 19.28 14.19 -29.03
CA ILE A 126 18.75 13.07 -28.25
C ILE A 126 18.87 11.81 -29.11
N PRO A 127 19.62 10.78 -28.64
CA PRO A 127 19.69 9.50 -29.33
C PRO A 127 18.29 8.88 -29.44
N ASN A 128 17.87 8.54 -30.65
CA ASN A 128 16.56 7.94 -30.93
C ASN A 128 15.36 8.78 -30.44
N TYR A 129 15.40 10.10 -30.66
CA TYR A 129 14.35 11.03 -30.25
C TYR A 129 12.92 10.59 -30.61
N ALA A 130 12.70 10.06 -31.82
CA ALA A 130 11.38 9.59 -32.26
C ALA A 130 10.78 8.52 -31.33
N PHE A 131 11.60 7.56 -30.89
CA PHE A 131 11.17 6.53 -29.94
C PHE A 131 10.77 7.13 -28.59
N TRP A 132 11.55 8.10 -28.07
CA TRP A 132 11.25 8.75 -26.80
C TRP A 132 9.98 9.61 -26.85
N GLN A 133 9.73 10.25 -27.99
CA GLN A 133 8.52 11.01 -28.22
C GLN A 133 7.28 10.10 -28.21
N ASP A 134 7.34 8.96 -28.91
CA ASP A 134 6.26 7.97 -28.95
C ASP A 134 6.01 7.36 -27.57
N PHE A 135 7.08 7.03 -26.83
CA PHE A 135 6.98 6.49 -25.47
C PHE A 135 6.32 7.48 -24.50
N GLY A 136 6.69 8.76 -24.56
CA GLY A 136 6.08 9.82 -23.74
C GLY A 136 4.61 10.04 -24.07
N ASN A 137 4.25 9.99 -25.35
CA ASN A 137 2.86 10.10 -25.78
C ASN A 137 2.01 8.93 -25.25
N LEU A 138 2.52 7.70 -25.37
CA LEU A 138 1.85 6.50 -24.84
C LEU A 138 1.67 6.56 -23.32
N GLN A 139 2.65 7.09 -22.59
CA GLN A 139 2.55 7.27 -21.14
C GLN A 139 1.50 8.32 -20.76
N ALA A 140 1.41 9.43 -21.51
CA ALA A 140 0.37 10.45 -21.31
C ALA A 140 -1.03 9.87 -21.59
N ASP A 141 -1.18 9.05 -22.63
CA ASP A 141 -2.42 8.35 -22.94
C ASP A 141 -2.79 7.35 -21.84
N GLY A 142 -1.83 6.59 -21.31
CA GLY A 142 -2.04 5.71 -20.17
C GLY A 142 -2.52 6.46 -18.93
N CYS A 143 -1.94 7.63 -18.62
CA CYS A 143 -2.36 8.48 -17.52
C CYS A 143 -3.78 9.03 -17.74
N ASN A 144 -4.11 9.44 -18.97
CA ASN A 144 -5.44 9.91 -19.33
C ASN A 144 -6.49 8.79 -19.16
N LEU A 145 -6.18 7.57 -19.61
CA LEU A 145 -7.05 6.39 -19.42
C LEU A 145 -7.32 6.10 -17.94
N VAL A 146 -6.28 6.11 -17.09
CA VAL A 146 -6.42 5.83 -15.66
C VAL A 146 -7.16 6.95 -14.93
N CYS A 147 -6.80 8.21 -15.16
CA CYS A 147 -7.41 9.37 -14.51
C CYS A 147 -8.87 9.59 -14.94
N ARG A 148 -9.22 9.31 -16.20
CA ARG A 148 -10.59 9.44 -16.73
C ARG A 148 -11.47 8.24 -16.37
N SER A 149 -10.89 7.07 -16.11
CA SER A 149 -11.62 5.90 -15.60
C SER A 149 -12.14 6.11 -14.17
N MET A 150 -11.44 6.90 -13.35
CA MET A 150 -11.84 7.18 -11.97
C MET A 150 -13.02 8.16 -11.85
N SER A 151 -13.47 8.80 -12.93
CA SER A 151 -14.59 9.76 -12.89
C SER A 151 -15.97 9.14 -13.21
N LYS A 152 -16.10 7.81 -13.29
CA LYS A 152 -17.42 7.15 -13.49
C LYS A 152 -17.93 6.49 -12.21
N SER A 153 -18.37 7.31 -11.27
CA SER A 153 -19.44 6.95 -10.33
C SER A 153 -20.70 7.73 -10.69
N ARG A 154 -21.60 7.07 -11.45
CA ARG A 154 -23.09 7.20 -11.49
C ARG A 154 -23.67 8.61 -11.73
N SER A 155 -24.40 8.92 -12.81
CA SER A 155 -25.54 8.19 -13.40
C SER A 155 -25.81 8.60 -14.86
N LEU A 156 -26.14 7.64 -15.72
CA LEU A 156 -27.00 7.78 -16.91
C LEU A 156 -28.43 7.34 -16.48
N PRO A 157 -29.56 7.78 -17.09
CA PRO A 157 -29.75 7.87 -18.55
C PRO A 157 -30.74 8.94 -19.12
N TYR A 158 -30.57 9.24 -20.43
CA TYR A 158 -31.59 9.66 -21.42
C TYR A 158 -32.26 11.06 -21.35
N LYS A 159 -32.00 11.90 -22.35
CA LYS A 159 -33.05 12.44 -23.25
C LYS A 159 -32.41 12.96 -24.54
N GLY A 160 -32.62 12.23 -25.64
CA GLY A 160 -32.30 12.72 -26.97
C GLY A 160 -33.17 13.92 -27.36
N ILE A 161 -32.53 14.86 -28.04
CA ILE A 161 -33.01 15.92 -28.93
C ILE A 161 -31.66 16.38 -29.55
N GLY A 162 -31.32 15.99 -30.77
CA GLY A 162 -32.04 16.38 -31.98
C GLY A 162 -31.34 17.62 -32.52
N ASP A 163 -30.14 17.42 -33.03
CA ASP A 163 -29.23 18.42 -33.61
C ASP A 163 -29.87 19.09 -34.84
N GLU A 164 -30.94 18.49 -35.39
CA GLU A 164 -31.70 18.98 -36.54
C GLU A 164 -32.43 20.31 -36.32
N GLN A 165 -32.69 20.76 -35.08
CA GLN A 165 -33.36 22.06 -34.86
C GLN A 165 -32.41 23.26 -34.72
N LEU A 166 -31.09 23.05 -34.59
CA LEU A 166 -30.15 24.17 -34.44
C LEU A 166 -29.63 24.70 -35.79
N GLU A 167 -29.72 23.92 -36.87
CA GLU A 167 -29.34 24.39 -38.21
C GLU A 167 -30.45 25.22 -38.89
N GLU A 168 -31.75 24.99 -38.62
CA GLU A 168 -32.83 25.79 -39.24
C GLU A 168 -32.99 27.21 -38.70
N ASP A 169 -32.55 27.50 -37.46
CA ASP A 169 -32.69 28.86 -36.87
C ASP A 169 -31.54 29.80 -37.27
N LEU A 170 -30.35 29.26 -37.60
CA LEU A 170 -29.20 30.08 -38.04
C LEU A 170 -29.34 30.51 -39.51
N ASP A 171 -29.88 29.65 -40.38
CA ASP A 171 -30.01 29.94 -41.81
C ASP A 171 -31.16 30.92 -42.15
N ARG A 172 -32.04 31.24 -41.20
CA ARG A 172 -33.20 32.15 -41.40
C ARG A 172 -32.97 33.59 -40.92
N THR A 173 -31.88 33.82 -40.18
CA THR A 173 -31.60 35.11 -39.56
C THR A 173 -30.67 35.99 -40.43
N ASP A 174 -29.95 35.39 -41.37
CA ASP A 174 -28.91 36.07 -42.16
C ASP A 174 -29.40 36.69 -43.48
N ASP A 175 -30.64 36.44 -43.90
CA ASP A 175 -31.29 37.01 -45.09
C ASP A 175 -32.02 38.34 -44.85
N HIS A 176 -31.91 38.92 -43.64
CA HIS A 176 -32.49 40.23 -43.30
C HIS A 176 -31.50 41.38 -43.12
N LEU A 177 -30.24 41.25 -43.58
CA LEU A 177 -29.27 42.34 -43.51
C LEU A 177 -28.66 42.73 -44.88
N LEU A 178 -29.27 43.81 -45.43
CA LEU A 178 -28.78 44.85 -46.37
C LEU A 178 -28.90 44.57 -47.89
N PRO A 179 -29.08 45.58 -48.78
CA PRO A 179 -29.02 47.05 -48.57
C PRO A 179 -30.19 47.86 -49.20
N MET A 180 -30.43 49.07 -48.66
CA MET A 180 -30.61 50.37 -49.34
C MET A 180 -31.04 51.42 -48.31
#